data_AF-A0A2X3ENF8-F1
#
_entry.id   AF-A0A2X3ENF8-F1
#
_cell.length_a   1.000
_cell.length_b   1.000
_cell.length_c   1.000
_cell.angle_alpha   90.00
_cell.angle_beta   90.00
_cell.angle_gamma   90.00
#
_symmetry.space_group_name_H-M   'P 1'
#
loop_
_entity.id
_entity.type
_entity.pdbx_description
1 polymer ?
#
loop_
_entity_poly.entity_id
_entity_poly.type
_entity_poly.pdbx_seq_one_letter_code
_entity_poly.pdbx_strand_id
1 'polypeptide(L)'
;MQVALIEFARNVAGMENANSTEFVPDCKYPVVALITEWRDEDGNVEVRSEKSDLGGTMRLGAQQCQLSDDSLVRQLYGEPTITERHRSPLRSQQHVVETD
;
A
#
# COMPACT_ATOMS: atom_id res chain seq x y z
N MET A 1 1.43 8.57 5.50
CA MET A 1 0.75 7.35 5.98
C MET A 1 1.72 6.22 6.33
N GLN A 2 2.79 5.99 5.56
CA GLN A 2 3.72 4.86 5.74
C GLN A 2 4.29 4.73 7.17
N VAL A 3 4.73 5.83 7.79
CA VAL A 3 5.30 5.81 9.15
C VAL A 3 4.28 5.40 10.21
N ALA A 4 3.01 5.81 10.07
CA ALA A 4 1.95 5.41 11.00
C ALA A 4 1.68 3.91 10.93
N LEU A 5 1.71 3.32 9.73
CA LEU A 5 1.57 1.87 9.56
C LEU A 5 2.75 1.11 10.19
N ILE A 6 3.97 1.62 10.01
CA ILE A 6 5.18 1.04 10.61
C ILE A 6 5.12 1.08 12.13
N GLU A 7 4.70 2.20 12.71
CA GLU A 7 4.57 2.37 14.15
C GLU A 7 3.53 1.41 14.74
N PHE A 8 2.34 1.35 14.13
CA PHE A 8 1.29 0.42 14.56
C PHE A 8 1.73 -1.04 14.45
N ALA A 9 2.40 -1.41 13.36
CA ALA A 9 2.89 -2.78 13.17
C ALA A 9 3.90 -3.17 14.26
N ARG A 10 4.82 -2.27 14.63
CA ARG A 10 5.82 -2.52 15.67
C ARG A 10 5.20 -2.63 17.05
N ASN A 11 4.31 -1.70 17.41
CA ASN A 11 3.88 -1.53 18.78
C ASN A 11 2.58 -2.28 19.11
N VAL A 12 1.66 -2.38 18.15
CA VAL A 12 0.33 -2.99 18.37
C VAL A 12 0.28 -4.40 17.80
N ALA A 13 0.74 -4.61 16.57
CA ALA A 13 0.72 -5.93 15.94
C ALA A 13 1.88 -6.86 16.35
N GLY A 14 2.81 -6.38 17.19
CA GLY A 14 3.96 -7.15 17.69
C GLY A 14 4.99 -7.51 16.60
N MET A 15 4.95 -6.85 15.44
CA MET A 15 5.89 -7.07 14.34
C MET A 15 7.18 -6.29 14.60
N GLU A 16 7.97 -6.77 15.55
CA GLU A 16 9.25 -6.15 15.90
C GLU A 16 10.15 -6.06 14.66
N ASN A 17 10.72 -4.88 14.42
CA ASN A 17 11.49 -4.52 13.21
C ASN A 17 10.68 -4.40 11.91
N ALA A 18 9.35 -4.24 11.96
CA ALA A 18 8.57 -3.87 10.77
C ALA A 18 9.07 -2.56 10.16
N ASN A 19 9.21 -2.48 8.84
CA ASN A 19 9.67 -1.26 8.18
C ASN A 19 9.20 -1.17 6.72
N SER A 20 9.54 -0.05 6.06
CA SER A 20 9.46 0.07 4.61
C SER A 20 10.73 -0.49 3.97
N THR A 21 10.60 -1.21 2.85
CA THR A 21 11.76 -1.63 2.04
C THR A 21 12.49 -0.44 1.42
N GLU A 22 11.87 0.74 1.39
CA GLU A 22 12.54 2.01 1.02
C GLU A 22 13.65 2.39 2.01
N PHE A 23 13.46 2.10 3.29
CA PHE A 23 14.40 2.48 4.35
C PHE A 23 15.29 1.32 4.76
N VAL A 24 14.73 0.12 4.82
CA VAL A 24 15.44 -1.11 5.22
C VAL A 24 15.01 -2.22 4.27
N PRO A 25 15.77 -2.46 3.18
CA PRO A 25 15.43 -3.47 2.16
C PRO A 25 15.23 -4.86 2.76
N ASP A 26 16.08 -5.26 3.70
CA ASP A 26 16.08 -6.60 4.32
C ASP A 26 15.27 -6.66 5.63
N CYS A 27 14.24 -5.82 5.79
CA CYS A 27 13.45 -5.84 7.02
C CYS A 27 12.62 -7.13 7.14
N LYS A 28 12.56 -7.68 8.36
CA LYS A 28 11.85 -8.93 8.66
C LYS A 28 10.35 -8.85 8.32
N TYR A 29 9.74 -7.68 8.51
CA TYR A 29 8.33 -7.43 8.20
C TYR A 29 8.20 -6.20 7.29
N PRO A 30 8.21 -6.37 5.95
CA PRO A 30 8.09 -5.29 4.98
C PRO A 30 6.64 -4.83 4.83
N VAL A 31 6.14 -4.07 5.82
CA VAL A 31 4.74 -3.55 5.85
C VAL A 31 4.45 -2.54 4.74
N VAL A 32 5.49 -1.86 4.25
CA VAL A 32 5.45 -0.97 3.09
C VAL A 32 6.52 -1.41 2.12
N ALA A 33 6.15 -1.69 0.87
CA ALA A 33 7.11 -2.15 -0.12
C ALA A 33 6.70 -1.76 -1.53
N LEU A 34 7.63 -1.96 -2.46
CA LEU A 34 7.30 -2.00 -3.89
C LEU A 34 6.39 -3.20 -4.12
N ILE A 35 5.30 -2.97 -4.84
CA ILE A 35 4.49 -4.07 -5.33
C ILE A 35 5.25 -4.73 -6.47
N THR A 36 5.64 -5.97 -6.27
CA THR A 36 6.32 -6.81 -7.27
C THR A 36 5.32 -7.52 -8.19
N GLU A 37 4.03 -7.54 -7.86
CA GLU A 37 2.99 -8.13 -8.69
C GLU A 37 1.69 -7.33 -8.63
N TRP A 38 1.13 -6.95 -9.79
CA TRP A 38 -0.20 -6.36 -9.82
C TRP A 38 -0.96 -6.79 -11.07
N ARG A 39 -2.29 -6.71 -11.01
CA ARG A 39 -3.14 -6.84 -12.18
C ARG A 39 -3.42 -5.47 -12.79
N ASP A 40 -3.23 -5.35 -14.09
CA ASP A 40 -3.66 -4.17 -14.85
C ASP A 40 -5.19 -4.16 -15.06
N GLU A 41 -5.70 -3.09 -15.68
CA GLU A 41 -7.13 -2.94 -15.99
C GLU A 41 -7.63 -3.97 -17.02
N ASP A 42 -6.72 -4.52 -17.83
CA ASP A 42 -6.99 -5.55 -18.84
C ASP A 42 -6.92 -6.99 -18.26
N GLY A 43 -6.58 -7.14 -16.98
CA GLY A 43 -6.50 -8.40 -16.25
C GLY A 43 -5.16 -9.14 -16.36
N ASN A 44 -4.14 -8.55 -16.99
CA ASN A 44 -2.80 -9.13 -17.07
C ASN A 44 -2.07 -8.95 -15.74
N VAL A 45 -1.33 -9.99 -15.34
CA VAL A 45 -0.46 -9.93 -14.16
C VAL A 45 0.91 -9.41 -14.58
N GLU A 46 1.23 -8.20 -14.14
CA GLU A 46 2.55 -7.60 -14.27
C GLU A 46 3.42 -8.03 -13.09
N VAL A 47 4.56 -8.67 -13.37
CA VAL A 47 5.54 -9.08 -12.35
C VAL A 47 6.82 -8.27 -12.52
N ARG A 48 7.25 -7.60 -11.46
CA ARG A 48 8.43 -6.74 -11.42
C ARG A 48 9.31 -7.05 -10.22
N SER A 49 10.57 -6.63 -10.33
CA SER A 49 11.57 -6.73 -9.26
C SER A 49 12.25 -5.38 -9.06
N GLU A 50 13.08 -5.24 -8.03
CA GLU A 50 13.91 -4.04 -7.80
C GLU A 50 14.84 -3.70 -8.97
N LYS A 51 15.12 -4.67 -9.86
CA LYS A 51 15.93 -4.48 -11.07
C LYS A 51 15.12 -3.99 -12.28
N SER A 52 13.80 -3.98 -12.17
CA SER A 52 12.91 -3.49 -13.22
C SER A 52 12.86 -1.95 -13.20
N ASP A 53 12.56 -1.33 -14.34
CA ASP A 53 12.47 0.12 -14.43
C ASP A 53 11.40 0.66 -13.45
N LEU A 54 11.86 1.39 -12.43
CA LEU A 54 11.04 1.90 -11.32
C LEU A 54 10.01 2.94 -11.80
N GLY A 55 10.19 3.48 -13.02
CA GLY A 55 9.32 4.52 -13.59
C GLY A 55 7.84 4.15 -13.74
N GLY A 56 7.52 2.85 -13.83
CA GLY A 56 6.13 2.37 -14.00
C GLY A 56 5.41 1.90 -12.73
N THR A 57 6.06 1.97 -11.56
CA THR A 57 5.47 1.53 -10.28
C THR A 57 4.77 2.65 -9.51
N MET A 58 4.95 3.90 -9.96
CA MET A 58 4.33 5.05 -9.32
C MET A 58 2.82 5.09 -9.55
N ARG A 59 2.06 5.15 -8.47
CA ARG A 59 0.67 5.63 -8.53
C ARG A 59 0.70 7.12 -8.78
N LEU A 60 0.42 7.52 -10.01
CA LEU A 60 0.30 8.91 -10.41
C LEU A 60 -1.10 9.18 -10.95
N GLY A 61 -1.67 10.31 -10.53
CA GLY A 61 -2.94 10.78 -11.06
C GLY A 61 -4.15 10.32 -10.25
N ALA A 62 -5.32 10.59 -10.82
CA ALA A 62 -6.61 10.30 -10.21
C ALA A 62 -6.85 8.78 -10.21
N GLN A 63 -7.10 8.21 -9.03
CA GLN A 63 -7.47 6.80 -8.90
C GLN A 63 -8.69 6.67 -8.01
N GLN A 64 -9.61 5.81 -8.44
CA GLN A 64 -10.81 5.50 -7.70
C GLN A 64 -10.47 4.71 -6.43
N CYS A 65 -11.06 5.13 -5.31
CA CYS A 65 -10.91 4.49 -4.01
C CYS A 65 -12.31 4.11 -3.51
N GLN A 66 -12.50 2.82 -3.22
CA GLN A 66 -13.71 2.31 -2.58
C GLN A 66 -13.55 2.49 -1.07
N LEU A 67 -14.50 3.19 -0.45
CA LEU A 67 -14.50 3.45 0.98
C LEU A 67 -15.30 2.37 1.71
N SER A 68 -14.71 1.76 2.74
CA SER A 68 -15.41 0.80 3.60
C SER A 68 -16.62 1.47 4.26
N ASP A 69 -17.76 0.77 4.29
CA ASP A 69 -19.05 1.35 4.69
C ASP A 69 -19.04 1.92 6.13
N ASP A 70 -18.34 1.26 7.06
CA ASP A 70 -18.24 1.68 8.47
C ASP A 70 -17.02 2.58 8.78
N SER A 71 -16.33 3.08 7.75
CA SER A 71 -15.15 3.93 7.96
C SER A 71 -15.52 5.39 8.26
N LEU A 72 -14.72 6.06 9.09
CA LEU A 72 -14.84 7.51 9.31
C LEU A 72 -14.75 8.29 7.99
N VAL A 73 -13.91 7.84 7.07
CA VAL A 73 -13.73 8.47 5.75
C VAL A 73 -15.02 8.38 4.94
N ARG A 74 -15.75 7.26 4.96
CA ARG A 74 -17.05 7.14 4.31
C ARG A 74 -18.08 8.12 4.87
N GLN A 75 -18.09 8.32 6.19
CA GLN A 75 -18.99 9.29 6.83
C GLN A 75 -18.65 10.74 6.42
N LEU A 76 -17.37 11.07 6.30
CA LEU A 76 -16.92 12.41 5.92
C LEU A 76 -17.18 12.73 4.45
N TYR A 77 -16.93 11.77 3.55
CA TYR A 77 -17.14 11.97 2.11
C TYR A 77 -18.58 11.76 1.66
N GLY A 78 -19.40 11.01 2.42
CA GLY A 78 -20.81 10.73 2.10
C GLY A 78 -21.03 9.77 0.91
N GLU A 79 -19.99 9.42 0.17
CA GLU A 79 -20.06 8.58 -1.03
C GLU A 79 -19.25 7.28 -0.87
N PRO A 80 -19.70 6.15 -1.46
CA PRO A 80 -18.98 4.87 -1.41
C PRO A 80 -17.68 4.86 -2.19
N THR A 81 -17.58 5.72 -3.19
CA THR A 81 -16.51 5.72 -4.15
C THR A 81 -16.07 7.15 -4.34
N ILE A 82 -14.79 7.42 -4.10
CA ILE A 82 -14.19 8.73 -4.32
C ILE A 82 -13.03 8.61 -5.30
N THR A 83 -12.63 9.73 -5.90
CA THR A 83 -11.46 9.77 -6.78
C THR A 83 -10.42 10.70 -6.18
N GLU A 84 -9.25 10.14 -5.86
CA GLU A 84 -8.17 10.88 -5.22
C GLU A 84 -6.89 10.85 -6.05
N ARG A 85 -6.13 11.94 -5.98
CA ARG A 85 -4.86 12.05 -6.70
C ARG A 85 -3.76 11.37 -5.88
N HIS A 86 -3.17 10.34 -6.47
CA HIS A 86 -2.05 9.63 -5.88
C HIS A 86 -0.73 10.16 -6.43
N ARG A 87 0.27 10.23 -5.56
CA ARG A 87 1.66 10.45 -5.92
C ARG A 87 2.54 9.68 -4.95
N SER A 88 2.61 8.37 -5.13
CA SER A 88 3.50 7.54 -4.33
C SER A 88 4.02 6.34 -5.13
N PRO A 89 5.34 6.05 -5.05
CA PRO A 89 5.93 4.84 -5.63
C PRO A 89 5.61 3.55 -4.86
N LEU A 90 5.19 3.64 -3.60
CA LEU A 90 5.04 2.47 -2.72
C LEU A 90 3.61 2.28 -2.25
N ARG A 91 3.24 1.03 -1.97
CA ARG A 91 1.96 0.68 -1.34
C ARG A 91 2.20 -0.12 -0.06
N SER A 92 1.17 -0.23 0.78
CA SER A 92 1.13 -1.19 1.88
C SER A 92 0.97 -2.61 1.33
N GLN A 93 1.67 -3.59 1.91
CA GLN A 93 1.57 -4.99 1.49
C GLN A 93 0.28 -5.64 2.02
N GLN A 94 -0.54 -6.18 1.13
CA GLN A 94 -1.85 -6.75 1.46
C GLN A 94 -1.75 -7.98 2.39
N HIS A 95 -0.77 -8.86 2.14
CA HIS A 95 -0.56 -10.07 2.96
C HIS A 95 -0.20 -9.80 4.43
N VAL A 96 0.24 -8.59 4.76
CA VAL A 96 0.59 -8.21 6.15
C VAL A 96 -0.61 -7.59 6.88
N VAL A 97 -1.66 -7.19 6.14
CA VAL A 97 -2.84 -6.48 6.67
C VAL A 97 -4.00 -7.44 6.98
N GLU A 98 -4.01 -8.66 6.42
CA GLU A 98 -5.07 -9.66 6.61
C GLU A 98 -4.92 -10.52 7.89
N THR A 99 -4.37 -9.96 8.97
CA THR A 99 -4.40 -10.69 10.27
C THR A 99 -5.73 -10.40 10.96
N ASP A 100 -6.46 -11.48 11.27
CA ASP A 100 -7.84 -11.57 11.81
C ASP A 100 -8.30 -10.46 12.78
#